data_AF-A0A7L6B2U3-F1
#
_entry.id   AF-A0A7L6B2U3-F1
#
_cell.length_a   1.000
_cell.length_b   1.000
_cell.length_c   1.000
_cell.angle_alpha   90.00
_cell.angle_beta   90.00
_cell.angle_gamma   90.00
#
_symmetry.space_group_name_H-M   'P 1'
#
loop_
_entity.id
_entity.type
_entity.pdbx_description
1 polymer ?
#
loop_
_entity_poly.entity_id
_entity_poly.type
_entity_poly.pdbx_seq_one_letter_code
_entity_poly.pdbx_strand_id
1 'polypeptide(L)'
;MPETNRTRSSQDAALPRGVTDPLLWRSAYDVAAAHRPDAAGRCSSLLCAGRPAPCEPLEAARRAMRLAGDADQRADHGERAGRVAGQRRRAA
;
A
#
# COMPACT_ATOMS: atom_id res chain seq x y z
N MET A 1 -0.79 6.29 31.84
CA MET A 1 -1.34 6.56 30.49
C MET A 1 -1.51 5.21 29.83
N PRO A 2 -2.73 4.70 29.55
CA PRO A 2 -2.85 3.50 28.75
C PRO A 2 -2.43 3.87 27.34
N GLU A 3 -1.32 3.28 26.89
CA GLU A 3 -0.91 3.24 25.50
C GLU A 3 -2.17 2.96 24.68
N THR A 4 -2.51 3.84 23.74
CA THR A 4 -3.60 3.58 22.79
C THR A 4 -3.12 2.50 21.83
N ASN A 5 -3.00 1.28 22.34
CA ASN A 5 -2.97 0.05 21.59
C ASN A 5 -4.38 -0.12 21.01
N ARG A 6 -4.77 0.80 20.12
CA ARG A 6 -5.92 0.65 19.24
C ARG A 6 -5.65 -0.65 18.52
N THR A 7 -6.47 -1.65 18.81
CA THR A 7 -6.50 -2.95 18.15
C THR A 7 -6.32 -2.70 16.65
N ARG A 8 -5.09 -2.88 16.15
CA ARG A 8 -4.81 -2.56 14.75
C ARG A 8 -5.60 -3.59 13.94
N SER A 9 -6.43 -3.15 12.99
CA SER A 9 -7.18 -4.08 12.14
C SER A 9 -6.25 -5.05 11.40
N SER A 10 -5.01 -4.65 11.18
CA SER A 10 -3.94 -5.47 10.64
C SER A 10 -3.47 -6.61 11.54
N GLN A 11 -3.81 -6.65 12.83
CA GLN A 11 -3.48 -7.78 13.72
C GLN A 11 -4.33 -9.02 13.39
N ASP A 12 -5.57 -8.82 12.96
CA ASP A 12 -6.52 -9.88 12.57
C ASP A 12 -6.43 -10.23 11.07
N ALA A 13 -5.94 -9.30 10.25
CA ALA A 13 -5.83 -9.52 8.82
C ALA A 13 -4.77 -10.58 8.46
N ALA A 14 -5.21 -11.65 7.81
CA ALA A 14 -4.31 -12.64 7.21
C ALA A 14 -3.46 -11.97 6.11
N LEU A 15 -2.15 -12.17 6.20
CA LEU A 15 -1.21 -11.71 5.17
C LEU A 15 -1.41 -12.55 3.89
N PRO A 16 -1.62 -11.92 2.73
CA PRO A 16 -1.65 -12.62 1.45
C PRO A 16 -0.32 -13.35 1.17
N ARG A 17 -0.40 -14.49 0.45
CA ARG A 17 0.81 -15.16 -0.04
C ARG A 17 1.56 -14.24 -1.01
N GLY A 18 2.89 -14.24 -0.91
CA GLY A 18 3.75 -13.40 -1.74
C GLY A 18 4.03 -12.00 -1.19
N VAL A 19 3.48 -11.62 -0.03
CA VAL A 19 3.90 -10.40 0.67
C VAL A 19 5.36 -10.52 1.08
N THR A 20 6.18 -9.59 0.59
CA THR A 20 7.63 -9.51 0.85
C THR A 20 7.98 -8.44 1.88
N ASP A 21 7.09 -7.47 2.09
CA ASP A 21 7.16 -6.50 3.19
C ASP A 21 5.88 -6.53 4.04
N PRO A 22 5.82 -7.41 5.07
CA PRO A 22 4.64 -7.56 5.91
C PRO A 22 4.29 -6.30 6.74
N LEU A 23 5.29 -5.50 7.12
CA LEU A 23 5.06 -4.29 7.91
C LEU A 23 4.46 -3.18 7.06
N LEU A 24 4.97 -2.98 5.85
CA LEU A 24 4.38 -2.07 4.87
C LEU A 24 2.96 -2.50 4.50
N TRP A 25 2.73 -3.80 4.30
CA TRP A 25 1.40 -4.31 3.99
C TRP A 25 0.41 -4.04 5.13
N ARG A 26 0.77 -4.36 6.38
CA ARG A 26 -0.11 -4.20 7.55
C ARG A 26 -0.43 -2.73 7.85
N SER A 27 0.57 -1.86 7.76
CA SER A 27 0.36 -0.41 7.93
C SER A 27 -0.56 0.16 6.85
N ALA A 28 -0.37 -0.22 5.59
CA ALA A 28 -1.25 0.17 4.50
C ALA A 28 -2.68 -0.40 4.66
N TYR A 29 -2.81 -1.62 5.18
CA TYR A 29 -4.11 -2.22 5.50
C TYR A 29 -4.87 -1.40 6.56
N ASP A 30 -4.20 -0.98 7.65
CA ASP A 30 -4.83 -0.16 8.69
C ASP A 30 -5.35 1.17 8.13
N VAL A 31 -4.60 1.82 7.23
CA VAL A 31 -5.03 3.05 6.55
C VAL A 31 -6.23 2.77 5.63
N ALA A 32 -6.18 1.70 4.84
CA ALA A 32 -7.29 1.33 3.96
C ALA A 32 -8.57 1.00 4.74
N ALA A 33 -8.44 0.33 5.90
CA ALA A 33 -9.54 0.01 6.79
C ALA A 33 -10.21 1.27 7.36
N ALA A 34 -9.42 2.27 7.75
CA ALA A 34 -9.92 3.55 8.25
C ALA A 34 -10.60 4.42 7.17
N HIS A 35 -10.24 4.21 5.90
CA HIS A 35 -10.74 4.97 4.75
C HIS A 35 -11.78 4.21 3.92
N ARG A 36 -12.39 3.14 4.45
CA ARG A 36 -13.43 2.41 3.71
C ARG A 36 -14.61 3.33 3.36
N PRO A 37 -15.21 3.14 2.18
CA PRO A 37 -16.45 3.83 1.85
C PRO A 37 -17.56 3.42 2.82
N ASP A 38 -18.37 4.40 3.23
CA ASP A 38 -19.65 4.18 3.89
C ASP A 38 -20.71 3.68 2.88
N ALA A 39 -21.93 3.45 3.37
CA ALA A 39 -23.05 3.01 2.54
C ALA A 39 -23.42 4.00 1.41
N ALA A 40 -23.03 5.28 1.53
CA ALA A 40 -23.23 6.32 0.51
C ALA A 40 -22.03 6.46 -0.44
N GLY A 41 -21.01 5.61 -0.33
CA GLY A 41 -19.80 5.66 -1.15
C GLY A 41 -18.83 6.78 -0.77
N ARG A 42 -18.97 7.39 0.42
CA ARG A 42 -18.08 8.43 0.93
C ARG A 42 -17.06 7.86 1.88
N CYS A 43 -15.87 8.45 1.93
CA CYS A 43 -14.83 8.01 2.86
C CYS A 43 -15.29 8.20 4.31
N SER A 44 -15.23 7.14 5.12
CA SER A 44 -15.61 7.17 6.54
C SER A 44 -14.62 7.93 7.44
N SER A 45 -13.40 8.17 6.96
CA SER A 45 -12.37 8.86 7.72
C SER A 45 -12.73 10.33 7.91
N LEU A 46 -12.75 10.80 9.16
CA LEU A 46 -13.01 12.22 9.51
C LEU A 46 -11.98 13.17 8.87
N LEU A 47 -10.75 12.70 8.61
CA LEU A 47 -9.71 13.44 7.90
C LEU A 47 -10.07 13.74 6.44
N CYS A 48 -10.98 12.95 5.87
CA CYS A 48 -11.48 13.12 4.51
C CYS A 48 -12.75 13.96 4.43
N ALA A 49 -13.34 14.36 5.55
CA ALA A 49 -14.56 15.17 5.61
C ALA A 49 -15.68 14.67 4.67
N GLY A 50 -15.84 13.35 4.53
CA GLY A 50 -16.87 12.75 3.68
C GLY A 50 -16.63 12.92 2.17
N ARG A 51 -15.41 13.19 1.71
CA ARG A 51 -15.06 13.16 0.28
C ARG A 51 -15.48 11.83 -0.37
N PRO A 52 -15.86 11.83 -1.65
CA PRO A 52 -16.20 10.61 -2.38
C PRO A 52 -15.03 9.62 -2.34
N ALA A 53 -15.34 8.34 -2.17
CA ALA A 53 -14.36 7.27 -2.25
C ALA A 53 -14.25 6.74 -3.70
N PRO A 54 -13.05 6.32 -4.15
CA PRO A 54 -11.81 6.26 -3.38
C PRO A 54 -11.17 7.64 -3.21
N CYS A 55 -10.78 7.95 -1.97
CA CYS A 55 -10.00 9.15 -1.67
C CYS A 55 -8.51 8.84 -1.86
N GLU A 56 -7.70 9.89 -2.08
CA GLU A 56 -6.24 9.75 -2.30
C GLU A 56 -5.54 8.85 -1.26
N PRO A 57 -5.82 8.97 0.06
CA PRO A 57 -5.20 8.08 1.04
C PRO A 57 -5.59 6.60 0.88
N LEU A 58 -6.83 6.32 0.47
CA LEU A 58 -7.28 4.95 0.18
C LEU A 58 -6.58 4.39 -1.04
N GLU A 59 -6.37 5.20 -2.08
CA GLU A 59 -5.62 4.81 -3.27
C GLU A 59 -4.15 4.55 -2.98
N ALA A 60 -3.51 5.45 -2.21
CA ALA A 60 -2.13 5.30 -1.76
C ALA A 60 -1.95 4.03 -0.93
N ALA A 61 -2.85 3.75 0.02
CA ALA A 61 -2.84 2.54 0.82
C ALA A 61 -2.99 1.27 -0.05
N ARG A 62 -3.91 1.27 -1.01
CA ARG A 62 -4.07 0.17 -1.98
C ARG A 62 -2.81 -0.05 -2.81
N ARG A 63 -2.13 1.02 -3.21
CA ARG A 63 -0.87 0.94 -3.95
C ARG A 63 0.25 0.36 -3.09
N ALA A 64 0.39 0.80 -1.84
CA ALA A 64 1.39 0.30 -0.90
C ALA A 64 1.20 -1.20 -0.61
N MET A 65 -0.04 -1.67 -0.43
CA MET A 65 -0.33 -3.11 -0.28
C MET A 65 0.12 -3.93 -1.49
N ARG A 66 -0.08 -3.43 -2.73
CA ARG A 66 0.43 -4.10 -3.94
C ARG A 66 1.95 -4.12 -3.96
N LEU A 67 2.58 -2.96 -3.72
CA LEU A 67 4.04 -2.84 -3.69
C LEU A 67 4.68 -3.73 -2.62
N ALA A 68 3.99 -4.00 -1.52
CA ALA A 68 4.45 -4.91 -0.47
C ALA A 68 4.42 -6.39 -0.87
N GLY A 69 3.68 -6.76 -1.93
CA GLY A 69 3.66 -8.12 -2.49
C GLY A 69 4.47 -8.30 -3.77
N ASP A 70 4.90 -7.21 -4.40
CA ASP A 70 5.49 -7.24 -5.73
C ASP A 70 7.02 -7.31 -5.72
N ALA A 71 7.59 -8.34 -5.08
CA ALA A 71 9.04 -8.55 -5.21
C ALA A 71 9.43 -8.86 -6.66
N ASP A 72 8.55 -9.53 -7.42
CA ASP A 72 8.78 -9.88 -8.81
C ASP A 72 8.82 -8.65 -9.72
N GLN A 73 7.85 -7.72 -9.61
CA GLN A 73 7.93 -6.46 -10.36
C GLN A 73 9.07 -5.55 -9.91
N ARG A 74 9.44 -5.54 -8.62
CA ARG A 74 10.61 -4.77 -8.17
C ARG A 74 11.92 -5.33 -8.74
N ALA A 75 12.04 -6.65 -8.83
CA ALA A 75 13.17 -7.32 -9.46
C ALA A 75 13.20 -7.06 -10.98
N ASP A 76 12.07 -7.21 -11.69
CA ASP A 76 11.97 -6.88 -13.12
C ASP A 76 12.34 -5.42 -13.38
N HIS A 77 11.83 -4.48 -12.59
CA HIS A 77 12.11 -3.06 -12.79
C HIS A 77 13.59 -2.73 -12.58
N GLY A 78 14.24 -3.34 -11.59
CA GLY A 78 15.68 -3.25 -11.38
C GLY A 78 16.49 -3.83 -12.54
N GLU A 79 16.07 -4.97 -13.09
CA GLU A 79 16.73 -5.63 -14.22
C GLU A 79 16.53 -4.87 -15.55
N ARG A 80 15.35 -4.28 -15.76
CA ARG A 80 15.05 -3.37 -16.88
C ARG A 80 15.90 -2.11 -16.81
N ALA A 81 15.99 -1.49 -15.63
CA ALA A 81 16.85 -0.33 -15.41
C ALA A 81 18.33 -0.65 -15.66
N GLY A 82 18.80 -1.82 -15.18
CA GLY A 82 20.14 -2.32 -15.44
C GLY A 82 20.46 -2.53 -16.93
N ARG A 83 19.50 -3.10 -17.69
CA ARG A 83 19.62 -3.28 -19.15
C ARG A 83 19.74 -1.94 -19.90
N VAL A 84 18.92 -0.95 -19.54
CA VAL A 84 18.96 0.39 -20.15
C VAL A 84 20.28 1.09 -19.87
N ALA A 85 20.76 1.04 -18.62
CA ALA A 85 22.06 1.60 -18.25
C ALA A 85 23.22 0.91 -19.00
N GLY A 86 23.15 -0.41 -19.16
CA GLY A 86 24.14 -1.18 -19.91
C GLY A 86 24.19 -0.86 -21.40
N GLN A 87 23.06 -0.60 -22.05
CA GLN A 87 23.00 -0.20 -23.47
C GLN A 87 23.65 1.16 -23.70
N ARG A 88 23.37 2.14 -22.84
CA ARG A 88 23.97 3.50 -22.93
C ARG A 88 25.49 3.47 -22.86
N ARG A 89 26.07 2.61 -22.02
CA ARG A 89 27.53 2.44 -21.91
C ARG A 89 28.19 1.82 -23.13
N ARG A 90 27.44 1.06 -23.95
CA ARG A 90 27.97 0.47 -25.20
C ARG A 90 27.84 1.42 -26.40
N ALA A 91 27.02 2.45 -26.28
CA ALA A 91 26.74 3.42 -27.34
C ALA A 91 27.57 4.72 -27.22
N ALA A 92 28.46 4.79 -26.22
CA ALA A 92 29.41 5.88 -25.98
C ALA A 92 30.83 5.36 -26.20
#